data_AF-A0A961BQ42-F1
#
_entry.id   AF-A0A961BQ42-F1
#
_cell.length_a   1.000
_cell.length_b   1.000
_cell.length_c   1.000
_cell.angle_alpha   90.00
_cell.angle_beta   90.00
_cell.angle_gamma   90.00
#
_symmetry.space_group_name_H-M   'P 1'
#
loop_
_entity.id
_entity.type
_entity.pdbx_description
1 polymer ?
#
loop_
_entity_poly.entity_id
_entity_poly.type
_entity_poly.pdbx_seq_one_letter_code
_entity_poly.pdbx_strand_id
1 'polypeptide(L)'
;APAAVEVEHTGERLDHAPLGGVAPRGTLLSTDRLHNTPEALAELRARDVVAVDMETAAIALVAAARGVPWSVLRAISDRAGDPLVDDELLAMTRADGSADIGATARYLVRHPGRIPHLAGLGRGMRAAVGTITDATVGVLSP
;
A
#
# COMPACT_ATOMS: atom_id res chain seq x y z
N ALA A 1 1.52 5.23 11.88
CA ALA A 1 0.16 5.03 11.35
C ALA A 1 -0.29 6.32 10.66
N PRO A 2 -1.14 6.24 9.63
CA PRO A 2 -1.78 7.43 9.07
C PRO A 2 -2.72 8.08 10.11
N ALA A 3 -3.08 9.34 9.90
CA ALA A 3 -4.07 10.06 10.71
C ALA A 3 -5.51 9.87 10.21
N ALA A 4 -5.67 9.58 8.93
CA ALA A 4 -6.96 9.22 8.34
C ALA A 4 -6.75 8.34 7.11
N VAL A 5 -7.83 7.70 6.67
CA VAL A 5 -7.91 6.99 5.39
C VAL A 5 -8.80 7.78 4.46
N GLU A 6 -8.38 7.99 3.22
CA GLU A 6 -9.20 8.60 2.17
C GLU A 6 -9.52 7.57 1.08
N VAL A 7 -10.78 7.49 0.68
CA VAL A 7 -11.25 6.68 -0.45
C VAL A 7 -11.15 7.51 -1.73
N GLU A 8 -10.26 7.16 -2.66
CA GLU A 8 -9.99 8.03 -3.81
C GLU A 8 -11.24 8.32 -4.66
N HIS A 9 -12.04 7.30 -4.98
CA HIS A 9 -13.15 7.45 -5.92
C HIS A 9 -14.29 8.33 -5.38
N THR A 10 -14.49 8.38 -4.06
CA THR A 10 -15.56 9.15 -3.42
C THR A 10 -15.07 10.41 -2.73
N GLY A 11 -13.76 10.51 -2.45
CA GLY A 11 -13.17 11.55 -1.59
C GLY A 11 -13.56 11.43 -0.12
N GLU A 12 -14.22 10.33 0.27
CA GLU A 12 -14.65 10.11 1.65
C GLU A 12 -13.43 9.91 2.55
N ARG A 13 -13.39 10.63 3.67
CA ARG A 13 -12.35 10.53 4.67
C ARG A 13 -12.89 9.82 5.90
N LEU A 14 -12.21 8.74 6.28
CA LEU A 14 -12.60 7.83 7.34
C LEU A 14 -11.62 7.95 8.50
N ASP A 15 -12.16 8.26 9.68
CA ASP A 15 -11.41 8.27 10.94
C ASP A 15 -11.28 6.84 11.49
N HIS A 16 -10.15 6.57 12.14
CA HIS A 16 -9.87 5.29 12.79
C HIS A 16 -9.31 5.52 14.19
N ALA A 17 -9.18 4.45 14.98
CA ALA A 17 -8.55 4.48 16.29
C ALA A 17 -7.09 4.04 16.16
N PRO A 18 -6.07 4.93 16.14
CA PRO A 18 -4.68 4.50 16.00
C PRO A 18 -4.22 3.65 17.18
N LEU A 19 -3.40 2.63 16.92
CA LEU A 19 -2.83 1.76 17.94
C LEU A 19 -1.39 2.17 18.30
N GLY A 20 -0.94 1.86 19.52
CA GLY A 20 0.48 1.88 19.87
C GLY A 20 1.09 3.22 20.26
N GLY A 21 0.29 4.26 20.56
CA GLY A 21 0.78 5.55 21.09
C GLY A 21 1.67 6.37 20.13
N VAL A 22 1.89 5.89 18.90
CA VAL A 22 2.63 6.62 17.87
C VAL A 22 1.74 7.73 17.33
N ALA A 23 2.24 8.97 17.38
CA ALA A 23 1.55 10.12 16.80
C ALA A 23 1.26 9.86 15.31
N PRO A 24 -0.02 9.80 14.91
CA PRO A 24 -0.36 9.55 13.52
C PRO A 24 0.02 10.74 12.64
N ARG A 25 0.28 10.50 11.36
CA ARG A 25 0.68 11.54 10.40
C ARG A 25 0.05 11.32 9.03
N GLY A 26 -0.37 12.41 8.41
CA GLY A 26 -0.88 12.45 7.04
C GLY A 26 -2.03 11.50 6.74
N THR A 27 -2.28 11.33 5.44
CA THR A 27 -3.41 10.56 4.93
C THR A 27 -2.92 9.29 4.23
N LEU A 28 -3.57 8.17 4.49
CA LEU A 28 -3.46 6.97 3.64
C LEU A 28 -4.52 7.08 2.57
N LEU A 29 -4.12 7.20 1.31
CA LEU A 29 -5.04 7.14 0.18
C LEU A 29 -5.25 5.68 -0.23
N SER A 30 -6.50 5.25 -0.34
CA SER A 30 -6.84 3.90 -0.80
C SER A 30 -7.56 3.99 -2.15
N THR A 31 -7.06 3.26 -3.15
CA THR A 31 -7.45 3.40 -4.56
C THR A 31 -7.33 2.07 -5.31
N ASP A 32 -8.09 1.90 -6.40
CA ASP A 32 -7.93 0.80 -7.35
C ASP A 32 -6.97 1.15 -8.51
N ARG A 33 -6.29 2.30 -8.45
CA ARG A 33 -5.43 2.82 -9.50
C ARG A 33 -3.97 2.89 -9.09
N LEU A 34 -3.11 2.71 -10.08
CA LEU A 34 -1.68 2.88 -9.91
C LEU A 34 -1.30 4.34 -10.13
N HIS A 35 -0.76 4.98 -9.08
CA HIS A 35 -0.18 6.32 -9.15
C HIS A 35 1.32 6.22 -9.38
N ASN A 36 1.73 6.21 -10.65
CA ASN A 36 3.12 5.97 -11.01
C ASN A 36 3.76 7.09 -11.84
N THR A 37 3.18 8.29 -11.93
CA THR A 37 3.85 9.43 -12.56
C THR A 37 4.46 10.36 -11.51
N PRO A 38 5.63 10.98 -11.78
CA PRO A 38 6.21 11.98 -10.87
C PRO A 38 5.24 13.09 -10.51
N GLU A 39 4.40 13.52 -11.46
CA GLU A 39 3.39 14.56 -11.29
C GLU A 39 2.29 14.11 -10.33
N ALA A 40 1.70 12.92 -10.53
CA ALA A 40 0.69 12.38 -9.63
C ALA A 40 1.26 12.21 -8.21
N LEU A 41 2.47 11.68 -8.09
CA LEU A 41 3.15 11.52 -6.80
C LEU A 41 3.50 12.86 -6.14
N ALA A 42 3.69 13.93 -6.90
CA ALA A 42 3.89 15.28 -6.36
C ALA A 42 2.57 15.88 -5.86
N GLU A 43 1.47 15.69 -6.60
CA GLU A 43 0.12 16.11 -6.19
C GLU A 43 -0.32 15.42 -4.89
N LEU A 44 -0.10 14.11 -4.78
CA LEU A 44 -0.39 13.34 -3.57
C LEU A 44 0.42 13.87 -2.37
N ARG A 45 1.71 14.17 -2.57
CA ARG A 45 2.55 14.77 -1.51
C ARG A 45 2.08 16.15 -1.09
N ALA A 46 1.65 16.99 -2.03
CA ALA A 46 1.10 18.32 -1.72
C ALA A 46 -0.20 18.25 -0.88
N ARG A 47 -0.92 17.12 -0.96
CA ARG A 47 -2.12 16.82 -0.18
C ARG A 47 -1.84 16.11 1.17
N ASP A 48 -0.58 16.01 1.58
CA ASP A 48 -0.17 15.28 2.80
C ASP A 48 -0.56 13.78 2.78
N VAL A 49 -0.60 13.17 1.59
CA VAL A 49 -0.73 11.72 1.43
C VAL A 49 0.63 11.09 1.71
N VAL A 50 0.69 10.23 2.73
CA VAL A 50 1.93 9.61 3.23
C VAL A 50 2.13 8.19 2.71
N ALA A 51 1.05 7.55 2.24
CA ALA A 51 1.06 6.21 1.69
C ALA A 51 -0.16 6.02 0.78
N VAL A 52 -0.03 5.07 -0.15
CA VAL A 52 -1.11 4.62 -1.02
C VAL A 52 -1.26 3.11 -0.88
N ASP A 53 -2.48 2.60 -0.84
CA ASP A 53 -2.78 1.18 -0.95
C ASP A 53 -4.05 0.92 -1.74
N MET A 54 -4.47 -0.35 -1.84
CA MET A 54 -5.63 -0.75 -2.64
C MET A 54 -6.76 -1.41 -1.85
N GLU A 55 -6.59 -1.66 -0.54
CA GLU A 55 -7.56 -2.45 0.24
C GLU A 55 -8.13 -1.73 1.46
N THR A 56 -7.44 -0.74 2.04
CA THR A 56 -7.84 -0.24 3.37
C THR A 56 -9.20 0.43 3.36
N ALA A 57 -9.58 1.15 2.30
CA ALA A 57 -10.92 1.72 2.18
C ALA A 57 -12.02 0.66 2.28
N ALA A 58 -11.85 -0.49 1.62
CA ALA A 58 -12.86 -1.55 1.64
C ALA A 58 -13.09 -2.10 3.06
N ILE A 59 -12.02 -2.28 3.83
CA ILE A 59 -12.10 -2.72 5.23
C ILE A 59 -12.73 -1.63 6.11
N ALA A 60 -12.27 -0.39 5.96
CA ALA A 60 -12.70 0.76 6.74
C ALA A 60 -14.21 1.05 6.58
N LEU A 61 -14.71 1.05 5.34
CA LEU A 61 -16.12 1.27 5.04
C LEU A 61 -17.01 0.18 5.68
N VAL A 62 -16.58 -1.08 5.59
CA VAL A 62 -17.29 -2.24 6.16
C VAL A 62 -17.33 -2.17 7.69
N ALA A 63 -16.23 -1.74 8.33
CA ALA A 63 -16.14 -1.58 9.78
C ALA A 63 -16.98 -0.39 10.27
N ALA A 64 -16.86 0.75 9.61
CA ALA A 64 -17.62 1.96 9.91
C ALA A 64 -19.14 1.72 9.80
N ALA A 65 -19.59 1.07 8.72
CA ALA A 65 -20.99 0.70 8.53
C ALA A 65 -21.53 -0.25 9.62
N ARG A 66 -20.66 -1.00 10.29
CA ARG A 66 -21.01 -1.93 11.39
C ARG A 66 -20.75 -1.34 12.78
N GLY A 67 -20.24 -0.11 12.88
CA GLY A 67 -19.86 0.50 14.16
C GLY A 67 -18.73 -0.25 14.88
N VAL A 68 -17.89 -0.99 14.15
CA VAL A 68 -16.76 -1.73 14.72
C VAL A 68 -15.54 -0.81 14.75
N PRO A 69 -14.91 -0.59 15.93
CA PRO A 69 -13.64 0.14 16.00
C PRO A 69 -12.59 -0.55 15.15
N TRP A 70 -11.84 0.25 14.39
CA TRP A 70 -10.82 -0.26 13.47
C TRP A 70 -9.60 0.64 13.49
N SER A 71 -8.49 0.08 13.01
CA SER A 71 -7.18 0.71 12.99
C SER A 71 -6.45 0.27 11.74
N VAL A 72 -5.54 1.10 11.24
CA VAL A 72 -4.67 0.73 10.13
C VAL A 72 -3.19 0.82 10.54
N LEU A 73 -2.46 -0.24 10.22
CA LEU A 73 -1.02 -0.31 10.31
C LEU A 73 -0.51 -0.88 8.97
N ARG A 74 0.31 -0.09 8.28
CA ARG A 74 0.92 -0.47 7.00
C ARG A 74 2.43 -0.27 7.10
N ALA A 75 3.19 -1.17 6.48
CA ALA A 75 4.61 -0.98 6.24
C ALA A 75 4.82 -0.73 4.74
N ILE A 76 5.83 0.07 4.41
CA ILE A 76 6.10 0.52 3.04
C ILE A 76 7.01 -0.50 2.34
N SER A 77 6.51 -1.13 1.28
CA SER A 77 7.26 -2.08 0.44
C SER A 77 8.17 -1.40 -0.58
N ASP A 78 7.74 -0.27 -1.11
CA ASP A 78 8.36 0.47 -2.19
C ASP A 78 8.06 1.98 -2.05
N ARG A 79 8.89 2.82 -2.67
CA ARG A 79 8.83 4.27 -2.53
C ARG A 79 8.58 4.93 -3.87
N ALA A 80 8.00 6.13 -3.83
CA ALA A 80 7.80 7.01 -4.98
C ALA A 80 9.08 7.34 -5.81
N GLY A 81 10.28 7.01 -5.31
CA GLY A 81 11.55 7.18 -6.02
C GLY A 81 12.18 5.88 -6.52
N ASP A 82 11.58 4.73 -6.19
CA ASP A 82 11.98 3.44 -6.77
C ASP A 82 11.52 3.38 -8.24
N PRO A 83 12.12 2.52 -9.09
CA PRO A 83 11.61 2.34 -10.44
C PRO A 83 10.13 1.96 -10.35
N LEU A 84 9.32 2.66 -11.13
CA LEU A 84 7.88 2.61 -10.96
C LEU A 84 7.35 1.28 -11.45
N VAL A 85 6.41 0.72 -10.68
CA VAL A 85 5.54 -0.36 -11.14
C VAL A 85 4.80 0.17 -12.38
N ASP A 86 4.82 -0.59 -13.46
CA ASP A 86 4.04 -0.32 -14.66
C ASP A 86 2.78 -1.19 -14.69
N ASP A 87 1.83 -0.83 -15.54
CA ASP A 87 0.55 -1.55 -15.67
C ASP A 87 0.75 -3.02 -16.06
N GLU A 88 1.84 -3.32 -16.79
CA GLU A 88 2.17 -4.69 -17.17
C GLU A 88 2.58 -5.51 -15.95
N LEU A 89 3.36 -4.93 -15.03
CA LEU A 89 3.74 -5.55 -13.76
C LEU A 89 2.52 -5.74 -12.84
N LEU A 90 1.62 -4.76 -12.78
CA LEU A 90 0.36 -4.87 -12.04
C LEU A 90 -0.53 -6.01 -12.61
N ALA A 91 -0.60 -6.14 -13.93
CA ALA A 91 -1.35 -7.19 -14.62
C ALA A 91 -0.81 -8.62 -14.36
N MET A 92 0.37 -8.75 -13.74
CA MET A 92 0.89 -10.04 -13.28
C MET A 92 0.34 -10.45 -11.91
N THR A 93 -0.54 -9.64 -11.31
CA THR A 93 -1.17 -9.93 -10.03
C THR A 93 -2.62 -10.33 -10.26
N ARG A 94 -3.04 -11.41 -9.63
CA ARG A 94 -4.43 -11.86 -9.66
C ARG A 94 -5.28 -10.96 -8.77
N ALA A 95 -6.60 -11.04 -8.95
CA ALA A 95 -7.56 -10.29 -8.12
C ALA A 95 -7.48 -10.61 -6.62
N ASP A 96 -6.89 -11.75 -6.24
CA ASP A 96 -6.65 -12.13 -4.84
C ASP A 96 -5.27 -11.64 -4.30
N GLY A 97 -4.53 -10.87 -5.09
CA GLY A 97 -3.19 -10.39 -4.75
C GLY A 97 -2.06 -11.41 -5.00
N SER A 98 -2.37 -12.63 -5.44
CA SER A 98 -1.34 -13.63 -5.74
C SER A 98 -0.65 -13.37 -7.09
N ALA A 99 0.62 -13.71 -7.20
CA ALA A 99 1.34 -13.58 -8.46
C ALA A 99 0.86 -14.61 -9.50
N ASP A 100 0.55 -14.16 -10.70
CA ASP A 100 0.39 -15.01 -11.88
C ASP A 100 1.77 -15.43 -12.40
N ILE A 101 2.21 -16.61 -11.96
CA ILE A 101 3.49 -17.21 -12.35
C ILE A 101 3.67 -17.24 -13.87
N GLY A 102 2.62 -17.53 -14.63
CA GLY A 102 2.70 -17.60 -16.09
C GLY A 102 2.88 -16.22 -16.72
N ALA A 103 2.15 -15.21 -16.23
CA ALA A 103 2.32 -13.82 -16.66
C ALA A 103 3.72 -13.30 -16.28
N THR A 104 4.16 -13.55 -15.05
CA THR A 104 5.48 -13.17 -14.54
C THR A 104 6.61 -13.77 -15.36
N ALA A 105 6.55 -15.07 -15.68
CA ALA A 105 7.57 -15.71 -16.51
C ALA A 105 7.64 -15.07 -17.91
N ARG A 106 6.48 -14.81 -18.55
CA ARG A 106 6.44 -14.15 -19.86
C ARG A 106 7.00 -12.73 -19.82
N TYR A 107 6.67 -11.96 -18.79
CA TYR A 107 7.19 -10.61 -18.60
C TYR A 107 8.71 -10.61 -18.46
N LEU A 108 9.26 -11.50 -17.64
CA LEU A 108 10.70 -11.61 -17.42
C LEU A 108 11.47 -11.98 -18.70
N VAL A 109 10.91 -12.84 -19.54
CA VAL A 109 11.49 -13.19 -20.84
C VAL A 109 11.52 -11.98 -21.79
N ARG A 110 10.47 -11.15 -21.79
CA ARG A 110 10.38 -9.95 -22.62
C ARG A 110 11.21 -8.78 -22.08
N HIS A 111 11.39 -8.72 -20.77
CA HIS A 111 12.03 -7.60 -20.08
C HIS A 111 13.12 -8.08 -19.10
N PRO A 112 14.20 -8.73 -19.59
CA PRO A 112 15.25 -9.25 -18.71
C PRO A 112 15.94 -8.16 -17.88
N GLY A 113 15.99 -6.92 -18.39
CA GLY A 113 16.50 -5.75 -17.64
C GLY A 113 15.65 -5.36 -16.42
N ARG A 114 14.43 -5.89 -16.26
CA ARG A 114 13.54 -5.63 -15.12
C ARG A 114 13.76 -6.59 -13.95
N ILE A 115 14.56 -7.65 -14.13
CA ILE A 115 14.87 -8.62 -13.06
C ILE A 115 15.42 -7.94 -11.79
N PRO A 116 16.42 -7.02 -11.87
CA PRO A 116 16.96 -6.39 -10.66
C PRO A 116 15.92 -5.56 -9.91
N HIS A 117 15.00 -4.93 -10.65
CA HIS A 117 13.91 -4.15 -10.08
C HIS A 117 12.90 -5.04 -9.33
N LEU A 118 12.44 -6.13 -9.95
CA LEU A 118 11.56 -7.11 -9.30
C LEU A 118 12.20 -7.74 -8.06
N ALA A 119 13.51 -8.04 -8.12
CA ALA A 119 14.26 -8.50 -6.96
C ALA A 119 14.32 -7.42 -5.85
N GLY A 120 14.41 -6.15 -6.23
CA GLY A 120 14.30 -5.00 -5.32
C GLY A 120 12.95 -4.94 -4.62
N LEU A 121 11.85 -5.01 -5.37
CA LEU A 121 10.49 -5.07 -4.83
C LEU A 121 10.33 -6.26 -3.86
N GLY A 122 10.83 -7.44 -4.24
CA GLY A 122 10.80 -8.62 -3.38
C GLY A 122 11.55 -8.45 -2.07
N ARG A 123 12.69 -7.73 -2.06
CA ARG A 123 13.42 -7.39 -0.83
C ARG A 123 12.65 -6.36 0.01
N GLY A 124 12.11 -5.32 -0.63
CA GLY A 124 11.29 -4.29 0.02
C GLY A 124 10.07 -4.89 0.71
N MET A 125 9.33 -5.77 0.02
CA MET A 125 8.21 -6.52 0.59
C MET A 125 8.62 -7.35 1.82
N ARG A 126 9.73 -8.11 1.74
CA ARG A 126 10.22 -8.89 2.90
C ARG A 126 10.57 -8.00 4.09
N ALA A 127 11.21 -6.86 3.84
CA ALA A 127 11.54 -5.89 4.90
C ALA A 127 10.27 -5.28 5.52
N ALA A 128 9.28 -4.94 4.69
CA ALA A 128 7.99 -4.43 5.14
C ALA A 128 7.25 -5.47 6.00
N VAL A 129 7.24 -6.74 5.60
CA VAL A 129 6.65 -7.85 6.39
C VAL A 129 7.34 -8.00 7.75
N GLY A 130 8.67 -7.93 7.81
CA GLY A 130 9.39 -7.93 9.09
C GLY A 130 8.99 -6.76 9.98
N THR A 131 9.01 -5.55 9.42
CA THR A 131 8.69 -4.30 10.13
C THR A 131 7.27 -4.30 10.68
N ILE A 132 6.28 -4.72 9.87
CA ILE A 132 4.88 -4.76 10.31
C ILE A 132 4.68 -5.84 11.37
N THR A 133 5.38 -6.97 11.28
CA THR A 133 5.30 -8.04 12.28
C THR A 133 5.80 -7.53 13.63
N ASP A 134 6.99 -6.93 13.67
CA ASP A 134 7.58 -6.38 14.90
C ASP A 134 6.68 -5.30 15.52
N ALA A 135 6.16 -4.39 14.69
CA ALA A 135 5.25 -3.35 15.13
C ALA A 135 3.93 -3.93 15.66
N THR A 136 3.39 -4.96 15.02
CA THR A 136 2.15 -5.62 15.44
C THR A 136 2.34 -6.31 16.79
N VAL A 137 3.45 -7.03 16.98
CA VAL A 137 3.78 -7.68 18.26
C VAL A 137 3.88 -6.64 19.38
N GLY A 138 4.57 -5.53 19.14
CA GLY A 138 4.71 -4.46 20.13
C GLY A 138 3.41 -3.74 20.49
N VAL A 139 2.42 -3.77 19.60
CA VAL A 139 1.11 -3.12 19.80
C VAL A 139 0.07 -4.06 20.43
N LEU A 140 0.13 -5.35 20.11
CA LEU A 140 -0.85 -6.34 20.56
C LEU A 140 -0.40 -7.17 21.76
N SER A 141 0.88 -7.14 22.11
CA SER A 141 1.36 -7.77 23.35
C SER A 141 1.12 -6.81 24.53
N PRO A 142 0.46 -7.27 25.62
CA PRO A 142 0.18 -6.46 26.81
C PRO A 142 1.44 -6.10 27.62
#